data_AF-A0A524M8N2-F1
#
_entry.id   AF-A0A524M8N2-F1
#
_cell.length_a   1.000
_cell.length_b   1.000
_cell.length_c   1.000
_cell.angle_alpha   90.00
_cell.angle_beta   90.00
_cell.angle_gamma   90.00
#
_symmetry.space_group_name_H-M   'P 1'
#
loop_
_entity.id
_entity.type
_entity.pdbx_description
1 polymer ?
#
loop_
_entity_poly.entity_id
_entity_poly.type
_entity_poly.pdbx_seq_one_letter_code
_entity_poly.pdbx_strand_id
1 'polypeptide(L)'
;MLHIRFIRENVDLIRKNLEWRKDKAKLKEFDHLLELDERIRDLMKEIQDLRTQRNNLSREVGKLKKAGSDASKVMKQAEKVNKRIAEVETETGNLEAESKRIQMRIPNVLHETVPYGADDEDNEVVKEWGGNPEFKFEVASHVDLLETLDIGDIQSAAKIAGSRFYYLKNELVMLDIAMQQMALGMLIKKGYAPLYPPFMMRREPYEGVTDLADFEDVMYKIEGEDLYLIATSEHPMAAMHMNDIFEPGDLPIKLAGVSTCFRKEAGSHGKDTKGIFRVHQFNKVEQFVFSHPD
;
A
#
# COMPACT_ATOMS: atom_id res chain seq x y z
N MET A 1 -6.52 -1.29 -3.61
CA MET A 1 -6.45 -1.92 -4.95
C MET A 1 -7.73 -1.63 -5.72
N LEU A 2 -7.66 -1.27 -7.01
CA LEU A 2 -8.84 -1.08 -7.85
C LEU A 2 -9.52 -2.43 -8.15
N HIS A 3 -10.85 -2.50 -8.02
CA HIS A 3 -11.58 -3.74 -8.27
C HIS A 3 -11.53 -4.14 -9.76
N ILE A 4 -11.32 -5.43 -10.07
CA ILE A 4 -11.08 -5.90 -11.44
C ILE A 4 -12.26 -5.61 -12.39
N ARG A 5 -13.49 -5.65 -11.86
CA ARG A 5 -14.69 -5.27 -12.61
C ARG A 5 -14.67 -3.77 -12.99
N PHE A 6 -14.28 -2.91 -12.06
CA PHE A 6 -14.14 -1.48 -12.33
C PHE A 6 -13.09 -1.24 -13.43
N ILE A 7 -11.98 -1.97 -13.38
CA ILE A 7 -10.93 -1.90 -14.41
C ILE A 7 -11.48 -2.23 -15.80
N ARG A 8 -12.20 -3.36 -15.91
CA ARG A 8 -12.82 -3.79 -17.18
C ARG A 8 -13.83 -2.80 -17.73
N GLU A 9 -14.64 -2.22 -16.86
CA GLU A 9 -15.69 -1.27 -17.27
C GLU A 9 -15.13 0.13 -17.59
N ASN A 10 -13.89 0.44 -17.16
CA ASN A 10 -13.29 1.77 -17.24
C ASN A 10 -11.84 1.76 -17.78
N VAL A 11 -11.56 0.94 -18.79
CA VAL A 11 -10.21 0.76 -19.36
C VAL A 11 -9.60 2.10 -19.80
N ASP A 12 -10.35 2.91 -20.54
CA ASP A 12 -9.86 4.19 -21.08
C ASP A 12 -9.54 5.20 -19.97
N LEU A 13 -10.35 5.23 -18.91
CA LEU A 13 -10.13 6.09 -17.75
C LEU A 13 -8.80 5.75 -17.07
N ILE A 14 -8.54 4.47 -16.82
CA ILE A 14 -7.33 4.01 -16.14
C ILE A 14 -6.11 4.21 -17.03
N ARG A 15 -6.21 3.90 -18.33
CA ARG A 15 -5.13 4.14 -19.28
C ARG A 15 -4.73 5.61 -19.30
N LYS A 16 -5.72 6.51 -19.43
CA LYS A 16 -5.49 7.96 -19.37
C LYS A 16 -4.88 8.39 -18.03
N ASN A 17 -5.30 7.79 -16.91
CA ASN A 17 -4.72 8.07 -15.60
C ASN A 17 -3.23 7.68 -15.53
N LEU A 18 -2.86 6.52 -16.06
CA LEU A 18 -1.47 6.05 -16.10
C LEU A 18 -0.61 6.90 -17.06
N GLU A 19 -1.16 7.30 -18.20
CA GLU A 19 -0.51 8.24 -19.13
C GLU A 19 -0.29 9.60 -18.49
N TRP A 20 -1.28 10.11 -17.74
CA TRP A 20 -1.18 11.36 -16.98
C TRP A 20 -0.03 11.32 -15.97
N ARG A 21 0.20 10.16 -15.35
CA ARG A 21 1.31 9.89 -14.43
C ARG A 21 2.65 9.61 -15.14
N LYS A 22 2.67 9.51 -16.47
CA LYS A 22 3.84 9.17 -17.31
C LYS A 22 4.55 7.85 -16.96
N ASP A 23 3.84 6.91 -16.33
CA ASP A 23 4.45 5.64 -15.93
C ASP A 23 4.35 4.60 -17.05
N LYS A 24 5.34 4.60 -17.95
CA LYS A 24 5.41 3.66 -19.08
C LYS A 24 5.54 2.21 -18.64
N ALA A 25 6.12 1.93 -17.48
CA ALA A 25 6.24 0.57 -16.97
C ALA A 25 4.87 0.07 -16.53
N LYS A 26 4.13 0.87 -15.74
CA LYS A 26 2.76 0.52 -15.31
C LYS A 26 1.77 0.46 -16.46
N LEU A 27 1.94 1.23 -17.54
CA LEU A 27 1.12 1.09 -18.75
C LEU A 27 1.28 -0.30 -19.38
N LYS A 28 2.50 -0.82 -19.48
CA LYS A 28 2.75 -2.18 -20.00
C LYS A 28 2.20 -3.25 -19.07
N GLU A 29 2.39 -3.08 -17.75
CA GLU A 29 1.79 -3.98 -16.76
C GLU A 29 0.26 -3.97 -16.84
N PHE A 30 -0.35 -2.80 -17.10
CA PHE A 30 -1.79 -2.66 -17.28
C PHE A 30 -2.31 -3.39 -18.53
N ASP A 31 -1.60 -3.28 -19.66
CA ASP A 31 -1.96 -4.05 -20.87
C ASP A 31 -1.89 -5.56 -20.61
N HIS A 32 -0.83 -6.03 -19.96
CA HIS A 32 -0.68 -7.43 -19.55
C HIS A 32 -1.79 -7.89 -18.59
N LEU A 33 -2.21 -7.03 -17.65
CA LEU A 33 -3.34 -7.32 -16.76
C LEU A 33 -4.65 -7.58 -17.53
N LEU A 34 -4.90 -6.82 -18.60
CA LEU A 34 -6.09 -7.01 -19.44
C LEU A 34 -6.03 -8.34 -20.21
N GLU A 35 -4.87 -8.71 -20.75
CA GLU A 35 -4.63 -10.00 -21.40
C GLU A 35 -4.83 -11.16 -20.42
N LEU A 36 -4.30 -11.05 -19.20
CA LEU A 36 -4.48 -12.03 -18.14
C LEU A 36 -5.96 -12.17 -17.74
N ASP A 37 -6.70 -11.07 -17.55
CA ASP A 37 -8.13 -11.11 -17.22
C ASP A 37 -8.94 -11.78 -18.34
N GLU A 38 -8.64 -11.51 -19.61
CA GLU A 38 -9.28 -12.18 -20.74
C GLU A 38 -9.02 -13.69 -20.73
N ARG A 39 -7.74 -14.08 -20.57
CA ARG A 39 -7.36 -15.49 -20.51
C ARG A 39 -8.02 -16.21 -19.33
N ILE A 40 -8.05 -15.60 -18.14
CA ILE A 40 -8.70 -16.15 -16.95
C ILE A 40 -10.18 -16.39 -17.23
N ARG A 41 -10.88 -15.43 -17.84
CA ARG A 41 -12.31 -15.59 -18.17
C ARG A 41 -12.56 -16.73 -19.16
N ASP A 42 -11.71 -16.88 -20.16
CA ASP A 42 -11.81 -17.98 -21.13
C ASP A 42 -11.58 -19.34 -20.47
N LEU A 43 -10.58 -19.45 -19.59
CA LEU A 43 -10.32 -20.67 -18.84
C LEU A 43 -11.46 -21.00 -17.85
N MET A 44 -12.03 -20.00 -17.19
CA MET A 44 -13.20 -20.18 -16.33
C MET A 44 -14.40 -20.73 -17.13
N LYS A 45 -14.59 -20.26 -18.36
CA LYS A 45 -15.61 -20.81 -19.27
C LYS A 45 -15.29 -22.25 -19.67
N GLU A 46 -14.04 -22.55 -20.04
CA GLU A 46 -13.58 -23.91 -20.35
C GLU A 46 -13.83 -24.87 -19.17
N ILE A 47 -13.48 -24.46 -17.94
CA ILE A 47 -13.75 -25.24 -16.72
C ILE A 47 -15.24 -25.55 -16.59
N GLN A 48 -16.10 -24.57 -16.82
CA GLN A 48 -17.55 -24.75 -16.71
C GLN A 48 -18.10 -25.72 -17.78
N ASP A 49 -17.59 -25.63 -19.01
CA ASP A 49 -17.96 -26.54 -20.11
C ASP A 49 -17.48 -27.98 -19.81
N LEU A 50 -16.24 -28.14 -19.34
CA LEU A 50 -15.69 -29.43 -18.93
C LEU A 50 -16.45 -30.05 -17.75
N ARG A 51 -16.83 -29.25 -16.74
CA ARG A 51 -17.67 -29.71 -15.62
C ARG A 51 -19.02 -30.20 -16.11
N THR A 52 -19.61 -29.49 -17.08
CA THR A 52 -20.87 -29.91 -17.72
C THR A 52 -20.69 -31.23 -18.48
N GLN A 53 -19.62 -31.36 -19.26
CA GLN A 53 -19.28 -32.58 -19.99
C GLN A 53 -19.07 -33.78 -19.03
N ARG A 54 -18.31 -33.59 -17.95
CA ARG A 54 -18.09 -34.59 -16.90
C ARG A 54 -19.40 -35.08 -16.29
N ASN A 55 -20.31 -34.16 -15.97
CA ASN A 55 -21.61 -34.49 -15.39
C ASN A 55 -22.46 -35.32 -16.37
N ASN A 56 -22.43 -34.99 -17.67
CA ASN A 56 -23.11 -35.76 -18.70
C ASN A 56 -22.53 -37.17 -18.86
N LEU A 57 -21.20 -37.30 -18.93
CA LEU A 57 -20.51 -38.58 -18.98
C LEU A 57 -20.82 -39.44 -17.74
N SER A 58 -20.88 -38.84 -16.55
CA SER A 58 -21.22 -39.55 -15.31
C SER A 58 -22.64 -40.12 -15.34
N ARG A 59 -23.61 -39.37 -15.90
CA ARG A 59 -24.98 -39.86 -16.10
C ARG A 59 -25.02 -41.01 -17.11
N GLU A 60 -24.24 -40.93 -18.18
CA GLU A 60 -24.15 -41.97 -19.20
C GLU A 60 -23.52 -43.27 -18.65
N VAL A 61 -22.44 -43.18 -17.88
CA VAL A 61 -21.84 -44.32 -17.15
C VAL A 61 -22.88 -44.99 -16.25
N GLY A 62 -23.67 -44.20 -15.51
CA GLY A 62 -24.74 -44.72 -14.65
C GLY A 62 -25.84 -45.46 -15.43
N LYS A 63 -26.19 -44.98 -16.64
CA LYS A 63 -27.15 -45.65 -17.53
C LYS A 63 -26.60 -46.96 -18.08
N LEU A 64 -25.37 -46.97 -18.59
CA LEU A 64 -24.73 -48.17 -19.17
C LEU A 64 -24.54 -49.28 -18.14
N LYS A 65 -24.09 -48.93 -16.91
CA LYS A 65 -23.97 -49.90 -15.81
C LYS A 65 -25.31 -50.51 -15.40
N LYS A 66 -26.39 -49.70 -15.35
CA LYS A 66 -27.75 -50.20 -15.07
C LYS A 66 -28.28 -51.13 -16.18
N ALA A 67 -27.89 -50.90 -17.42
CA ALA A 67 -28.24 -51.73 -18.57
C ALA A 67 -27.33 -52.97 -18.74
N GLY A 68 -26.39 -53.22 -17.83
CA GLY A 68 -25.45 -54.35 -17.92
C GLY A 68 -24.44 -54.25 -19.08
N SER A 69 -24.27 -53.06 -19.67
CA SER A 69 -23.39 -52.81 -20.82
C SER A 69 -22.00 -52.32 -20.40
N ASP A 70 -20.99 -52.48 -21.27
CA ASP A 70 -19.63 -52.01 -21.01
C ASP A 70 -19.54 -50.47 -21.01
N ALA A 71 -19.18 -49.89 -19.86
CA ALA A 71 -19.00 -48.46 -19.67
C ALA A 71 -17.52 -48.01 -19.76
N SER A 72 -16.58 -48.93 -20.04
CA SER A 72 -15.12 -48.68 -19.98
C SER A 72 -14.68 -47.49 -20.83
N LYS A 73 -15.23 -47.32 -22.03
CA LYS A 73 -14.90 -46.20 -22.94
C LYS A 73 -15.35 -44.85 -22.37
N VAL A 74 -16.57 -44.77 -21.84
CA VAL A 74 -17.15 -43.54 -21.27
C VAL A 74 -16.43 -43.19 -19.96
N MET A 75 -16.04 -44.19 -19.16
CA MET A 75 -15.22 -43.99 -17.96
C MET A 75 -13.85 -43.40 -18.31
N LYS A 76 -13.16 -43.92 -19.33
CA LYS A 76 -11.89 -43.35 -19.81
C LYS A 76 -12.03 -41.91 -20.31
N GLN A 77 -13.16 -41.56 -20.94
CA GLN A 77 -13.43 -40.17 -21.33
C GLN A 77 -13.65 -39.27 -20.12
N ALA A 78 -14.39 -39.73 -19.10
CA ALA A 78 -14.60 -38.98 -17.86
C ALA A 78 -13.29 -38.73 -17.11
N GLU A 79 -12.38 -39.72 -17.07
CA GLU A 79 -11.04 -39.57 -16.50
C GLU A 79 -10.21 -38.52 -17.25
N LYS A 80 -10.25 -38.52 -18.59
CA LYS A 80 -9.57 -37.49 -19.39
C LYS A 80 -10.11 -36.08 -19.11
N VAL A 81 -11.43 -35.94 -19.01
CA VAL A 81 -12.07 -34.66 -18.68
C VAL A 81 -11.66 -34.20 -17.28
N ASN A 82 -11.65 -35.10 -16.28
CA ASN A 82 -11.18 -34.76 -14.93
C ASN A 82 -9.73 -34.30 -14.91
N LYS A 83 -8.86 -34.97 -15.66
CA LYS A 83 -7.45 -34.56 -15.81
C LYS A 83 -7.35 -33.16 -16.41
N ARG A 84 -8.09 -32.89 -17.49
CA ARG A 84 -8.11 -31.56 -18.13
C ARG A 84 -8.63 -30.47 -17.19
N ILE A 85 -9.69 -30.74 -16.41
CA ILE A 85 -10.19 -29.81 -15.40
C ILE A 85 -9.08 -29.43 -14.42
N ALA A 86 -8.36 -30.41 -13.86
CA ALA A 86 -7.29 -30.15 -12.91
C ALA A 86 -6.13 -29.33 -13.52
N GLU A 87 -5.77 -29.62 -14.78
CA GLU A 87 -4.77 -28.85 -15.52
C GLU A 87 -5.20 -27.38 -15.70
N VAL A 88 -6.43 -27.15 -16.14
CA VAL A 88 -6.96 -25.79 -16.39
C VAL A 88 -7.18 -25.01 -15.09
N GLU A 89 -7.63 -25.67 -14.02
CA GLU A 89 -7.75 -25.05 -12.70
C GLU A 89 -6.38 -24.61 -12.15
N THR A 90 -5.34 -25.41 -12.37
CA THR A 90 -3.97 -25.05 -11.98
C THR A 90 -3.45 -23.88 -12.81
N GLU A 91 -3.66 -23.88 -14.13
CA GLU A 91 -3.30 -22.75 -15.01
C GLU A 91 -4.02 -21.47 -14.57
N THR A 92 -5.32 -21.55 -14.33
CA THR A 92 -6.15 -20.42 -13.90
C THR A 92 -5.65 -19.82 -12.59
N GLY A 93 -5.37 -20.65 -11.58
CA GLY A 93 -4.87 -20.16 -10.28
C GLY A 93 -3.51 -19.45 -10.38
N ASN A 94 -2.62 -19.91 -11.27
CA ASN A 94 -1.34 -19.22 -11.50
C ASN A 94 -1.55 -17.85 -12.15
N LEU A 95 -2.43 -17.76 -13.15
CA LEU A 95 -2.74 -16.50 -13.83
C LEU A 95 -3.48 -15.52 -12.89
N GLU A 96 -4.39 -16.01 -12.04
CA GLU A 96 -5.06 -15.20 -11.01
C GLU A 96 -4.07 -14.61 -10.01
N ALA A 97 -3.08 -15.40 -9.56
CA ALA A 97 -2.03 -14.91 -8.67
C ALA A 97 -1.17 -13.82 -9.33
N GLU A 98 -0.81 -14.00 -10.61
CA GLU A 98 -0.08 -13.00 -11.38
C GLU A 98 -0.91 -11.72 -11.60
N SER A 99 -2.18 -11.88 -12.00
CA SER A 99 -3.13 -10.79 -12.19
C SER A 99 -3.28 -9.98 -10.91
N LYS A 100 -3.50 -10.63 -9.75
CA LYS A 100 -3.58 -9.97 -8.44
C LYS A 100 -2.31 -9.18 -8.11
N ARG A 101 -1.13 -9.74 -8.38
CA ARG A 101 0.16 -9.06 -8.13
C ARG A 101 0.28 -7.76 -8.92
N ILE A 102 -0.12 -7.78 -10.19
CA ILE A 102 -0.11 -6.57 -11.03
C ILE A 102 -1.19 -5.59 -10.58
N GLN A 103 -2.39 -6.08 -10.31
CA GLN A 103 -3.53 -5.28 -9.85
C GLN A 103 -3.21 -4.48 -8.58
N MET A 104 -2.45 -5.07 -7.64
CA MET A 104 -1.98 -4.41 -6.41
C MET A 104 -1.04 -3.23 -6.66
N ARG A 105 -0.36 -3.18 -7.83
CA ARG A 105 0.59 -2.12 -8.20
C ARG A 105 -0.05 -0.99 -9.02
N ILE A 106 -1.28 -1.18 -9.49
CA ILE A 106 -2.01 -0.14 -10.22
C ILE A 106 -2.39 0.97 -9.22
N PRO A 107 -1.95 2.23 -9.45
CA PRO A 107 -2.22 3.33 -8.55
C PRO A 107 -3.71 3.68 -8.52
N ASN A 108 -4.11 4.42 -7.50
CA ASN A 108 -5.47 4.95 -7.43
C ASN A 108 -5.74 5.95 -8.58
N VAL A 109 -6.99 6.06 -9.00
CA VAL A 109 -7.41 7.04 -10.01
C VAL A 109 -7.31 8.44 -9.40
N LEU A 110 -6.69 9.36 -10.13
CA LEU A 110 -6.59 10.76 -9.72
C LEU A 110 -7.98 11.41 -9.79
N HIS A 111 -8.29 12.25 -8.81
CA HIS A 111 -9.47 13.11 -8.90
C HIS A 111 -9.31 14.10 -10.05
N GLU A 112 -10.43 14.51 -10.67
CA GLU A 112 -10.43 15.42 -11.83
C GLU A 112 -9.82 16.80 -11.54
N THR A 113 -9.75 17.20 -10.27
CA THR A 113 -9.16 18.47 -9.83
C THR A 113 -7.65 18.40 -9.62
N VAL A 114 -7.02 17.22 -9.75
CA VAL A 114 -5.57 17.12 -9.61
C VAL A 114 -4.91 17.73 -10.85
N PRO A 115 -4.10 18.80 -10.70
CA PRO A 115 -3.42 19.41 -11.83
C PRO A 115 -2.43 18.42 -12.44
N TYR A 116 -2.12 18.63 -13.71
CA TYR A 116 -1.03 17.91 -14.34
C TYR A 116 0.31 18.42 -13.81
N GLY A 117 1.24 17.51 -13.52
CA GLY A 117 2.62 17.83 -13.21
C GLY A 117 3.55 16.65 -13.49
N ALA A 118 4.75 16.92 -13.99
CA ALA A 118 5.77 15.92 -14.26
C ALA A 118 6.60 15.60 -13.00
N ASP A 119 6.83 16.60 -12.15
CA ASP A 119 7.59 16.52 -10.92
C ASP A 119 7.08 17.56 -9.90
N ASP A 120 7.85 17.80 -8.84
CA ASP A 120 7.49 18.70 -7.75
C ASP A 120 7.52 20.20 -8.14
N GLU A 121 8.17 20.56 -9.26
CA GLU A 121 8.21 21.95 -9.75
C GLU A 121 6.89 22.39 -10.39
N ASP A 122 6.08 21.45 -10.87
CA ASP A 122 4.77 21.70 -11.48
C ASP A 122 3.63 21.79 -10.45
N ASN A 123 3.91 21.65 -9.15
CA ASN A 123 2.89 21.75 -8.11
C ASN A 123 2.34 23.19 -7.98
N GLU A 124 1.02 23.31 -7.95
CA GLU A 124 0.35 24.60 -7.81
C GLU A 124 0.21 25.04 -6.34
N VAL A 125 0.60 26.28 -6.03
CA VAL A 125 0.39 26.88 -4.70
C VAL A 125 -1.07 27.33 -4.57
N VAL A 126 -1.85 26.62 -3.75
CA VAL A 126 -3.28 26.92 -3.55
C VAL A 126 -3.55 27.97 -2.47
N LYS A 127 -2.63 28.12 -1.51
CA LYS A 127 -2.76 29.06 -0.38
C LYS A 127 -1.42 29.30 0.30
N GLU A 128 -1.16 30.56 0.63
CA GLU A 128 -0.07 30.97 1.51
C GLU A 128 -0.64 31.54 2.81
N TRP A 129 0.07 31.34 3.92
CA TRP A 129 -0.30 31.88 5.22
C TRP A 129 0.94 32.21 6.04
N GLY A 130 0.92 33.38 6.71
CA GLY A 130 2.13 33.95 7.28
C GLY A 130 2.98 34.65 6.22
N GLY A 131 3.92 35.49 6.64
CA GLY A 131 4.90 36.12 5.78
C GLY A 131 6.29 35.56 6.05
N ASN A 132 7.21 35.72 5.09
CA ASN A 132 8.61 35.36 5.28
C ASN A 132 9.29 36.41 6.16
N PRO A 133 9.83 36.05 7.34
CA PRO A 133 10.52 37.01 8.19
C PRO A 133 11.79 37.53 7.51
N GLU A 134 11.97 38.85 7.53
CA GLU A 134 13.23 39.47 7.11
C GLU A 134 14.20 39.55 8.29
N PHE A 135 15.36 38.93 8.14
CA PHE A 135 16.42 38.96 9.15
C PHE A 135 17.51 39.96 8.76
N LYS A 136 17.95 40.77 9.73
CA LYS A 136 19.08 41.71 9.57
C LYS A 136 20.43 41.07 9.94
N PHE A 137 20.48 39.76 10.02
CA PHE A 137 21.65 38.95 10.37
C PHE A 137 21.64 37.66 9.53
N GLU A 138 22.79 37.01 9.45
CA GLU A 138 22.93 35.72 8.77
C GLU A 138 22.16 34.63 9.54
N VAL A 139 21.17 34.02 8.89
CA VAL A 139 20.33 33.00 9.51
C VAL A 139 21.10 31.69 9.59
N ALA A 140 21.38 31.24 10.82
CA ALA A 140 21.98 29.94 11.06
C ALA A 140 21.04 28.82 10.58
N SER A 141 21.61 27.77 9.98
CA SER A 141 20.84 26.59 9.63
C SER A 141 20.38 25.86 10.89
N HIS A 142 19.32 25.03 10.80
CA HIS A 142 18.93 24.19 11.94
C HIS A 142 20.07 23.25 12.36
N VAL A 143 20.92 22.82 11.43
CA VAL A 143 22.09 21.97 11.72
C VAL A 143 23.08 22.69 12.63
N ASP A 144 23.41 23.94 12.31
CA ASP A 144 24.34 24.75 13.11
C ASP A 144 23.76 25.08 14.49
N LEU A 145 22.44 25.28 14.57
CA LEU A 145 21.73 25.52 15.82
C LEU A 145 21.72 24.30 16.74
N LEU A 146 21.62 23.07 16.19
CA LEU A 146 21.71 21.83 17.00
C LEU A 146 23.02 21.76 17.79
N GLU A 147 24.14 22.10 17.14
CA GLU A 147 25.47 22.08 17.74
C GLU A 147 25.70 23.28 18.66
N THR A 148 25.41 24.50 18.18
CA THR A 148 25.68 25.74 18.92
C THR A 148 24.90 25.83 20.23
N LEU A 149 23.68 25.28 20.26
CA LEU A 149 22.82 25.27 21.45
C LEU A 149 22.95 23.99 22.29
N ASP A 150 23.79 23.04 21.88
CA ASP A 150 23.93 21.73 22.51
C ASP A 150 22.62 20.91 22.60
N ILE A 151 21.71 21.10 21.64
CA ILE A 151 20.38 20.48 21.63
C ILE A 151 20.26 19.29 20.66
N GLY A 152 21.33 18.94 19.95
CA GLY A 152 21.40 17.70 19.19
C GLY A 152 22.84 17.22 18.95
N ASP A 153 22.99 15.90 18.73
CA ASP A 153 24.29 15.30 18.44
C ASP A 153 24.19 14.28 17.29
N ILE A 154 24.61 14.73 16.11
CA ILE A 154 24.61 13.94 14.87
C ILE A 154 25.88 13.09 14.79
N GLN A 155 27.01 13.59 15.30
CA GLN A 155 28.30 12.90 15.18
C GLN A 155 28.32 11.62 16.01
N SER A 156 27.79 11.67 17.24
CA SER A 156 27.69 10.49 18.10
C SER A 156 26.67 9.48 17.56
N ALA A 157 25.55 9.93 17.01
CA ALA A 157 24.59 9.05 16.35
C ALA A 157 25.22 8.35 15.13
N ALA A 158 25.99 9.08 14.32
CA ALA A 158 26.70 8.52 13.17
C ALA A 158 27.69 7.42 13.55
N LYS A 159 28.35 7.53 14.71
CA LYS A 159 29.29 6.50 15.21
C LYS A 159 28.60 5.18 15.53
N ILE A 160 27.34 5.18 15.96
CA ILE A 160 26.66 3.97 16.44
C ILE A 160 25.62 3.41 15.46
N ALA A 161 24.99 4.25 14.64
CA ALA A 161 23.87 3.89 13.79
C ALA A 161 24.08 4.27 12.31
N GLY A 162 25.14 5.01 11.99
CA GLY A 162 25.41 5.51 10.64
C GLY A 162 24.73 6.86 10.35
N SER A 163 24.78 7.29 9.09
CA SER A 163 24.20 8.57 8.67
C SER A 163 22.68 8.63 8.91
N ARG A 164 22.12 9.86 8.93
CA ARG A 164 20.66 10.10 9.06
C ARG A 164 20.02 9.62 10.37
N PHE A 165 20.84 9.36 11.38
CA PHE A 165 20.44 9.27 12.78
C PHE A 165 20.95 10.47 13.56
N TYR A 166 20.33 10.71 14.71
CA TYR A 166 20.63 11.84 15.57
C TYR A 166 20.31 11.50 17.03
N TYR A 167 20.96 12.19 17.95
CA TYR A 167 20.44 12.37 19.30
C TYR A 167 19.76 13.74 19.38
N LEU A 168 18.57 13.80 20.01
CA LEU A 168 18.03 15.04 20.54
C LEU A 168 18.53 15.21 21.97
N LYS A 169 18.81 16.45 22.37
CA LYS A 169 19.30 16.82 23.70
C LYS A 169 18.50 17.97 24.29
N ASN A 170 18.56 18.07 25.61
CA ASN A 170 18.12 19.22 26.40
C ASN A 170 16.73 19.73 25.99
N GLU A 171 16.61 21.02 25.69
CA GLU A 171 15.34 21.69 25.38
C GLU A 171 14.67 21.13 24.14
N LEU A 172 15.42 20.59 23.17
CA LEU A 172 14.82 20.03 21.95
C LEU A 172 14.11 18.70 22.21
N VAL A 173 14.53 17.91 23.20
CA VAL A 173 13.77 16.73 23.66
C VAL A 173 12.42 17.17 24.23
N MET A 174 12.43 18.21 25.07
CA MET A 174 11.20 18.73 25.68
C MET A 174 10.28 19.34 24.61
N LEU A 175 10.85 20.03 23.62
CA LEU A 175 10.12 20.61 22.51
C LEU A 175 9.46 19.53 21.63
N ASP A 176 10.17 18.45 21.30
CA ASP A 176 9.62 17.33 20.52
C ASP A 176 8.38 16.73 21.21
N ILE A 177 8.46 16.48 22.52
CA ILE A 177 7.34 15.98 23.32
C ILE A 177 6.19 17.00 23.36
N ALA A 178 6.51 18.28 23.58
CA ALA A 178 5.52 19.35 23.64
C ALA A 178 4.77 19.51 22.31
N MET A 179 5.45 19.39 21.18
CA MET A 179 4.84 19.45 19.85
C MET A 179 3.86 18.29 19.62
N GLN A 180 4.23 17.07 20.01
CA GLN A 180 3.33 15.91 19.93
C GLN A 180 2.09 16.10 20.80
N GLN A 181 2.26 16.56 22.05
CA GLN A 181 1.14 16.84 22.96
C GLN A 181 0.23 17.96 22.43
N MET A 182 0.82 19.03 21.89
CA MET A 182 0.07 20.14 21.30
C MET A 182 -0.77 19.65 20.12
N ALA A 183 -0.18 18.93 19.18
CA ALA A 183 -0.88 18.39 18.01
C ALA A 183 -2.03 17.46 18.43
N LEU A 184 -1.77 16.51 19.34
CA LEU A 184 -2.82 15.66 19.90
C LEU A 184 -3.94 16.46 20.58
N GLY A 185 -3.59 17.43 21.43
CA GLY A 185 -4.57 18.27 22.12
C GLY A 185 -5.45 19.05 21.14
N MET A 186 -4.90 19.51 20.01
CA MET A 186 -5.66 20.15 18.95
C MET A 186 -6.60 19.18 18.23
N LEU A 187 -6.16 17.95 17.95
CA LEU A 187 -6.96 16.93 17.27
C LEU A 187 -8.09 16.39 18.14
N ILE A 188 -7.83 16.16 19.43
CA ILE A 188 -8.85 15.74 20.40
C ILE A 188 -9.98 16.77 20.47
N LYS A 189 -9.65 18.07 20.51
CA LYS A 189 -10.65 19.15 20.46
C LYS A 189 -11.47 19.15 19.16
N LYS A 190 -10.96 18.56 18.08
CA LYS A 190 -11.65 18.37 16.79
C LYS A 190 -12.41 17.03 16.70
N GLY A 191 -12.47 16.26 17.78
CA GLY A 191 -13.19 14.99 17.85
C GLY A 191 -12.41 13.78 17.33
N TYR A 192 -11.07 13.88 17.22
CA TYR A 192 -10.24 12.72 16.91
C TYR A 192 -9.95 11.92 18.19
N ALA A 193 -10.10 10.60 18.13
CA ALA A 193 -9.70 9.71 19.20
C ALA A 193 -8.17 9.51 19.17
N PRO A 194 -7.44 9.80 20.27
CA PRO A 194 -6.00 9.58 20.32
C PRO A 194 -5.69 8.09 20.36
N LEU A 195 -4.66 7.66 19.63
CA LEU A 195 -4.25 6.27 19.52
C LEU A 195 -2.72 6.15 19.55
N TYR A 196 -2.24 5.08 20.17
CA TYR A 196 -0.83 4.67 20.15
C TYR A 196 -0.75 3.27 19.52
N PRO A 197 -0.41 3.16 18.22
CA PRO A 197 -0.47 1.88 17.50
C PRO A 197 0.75 0.98 17.78
N PRO A 198 0.70 -0.30 17.38
CA PRO A 198 1.90 -1.12 17.25
C PRO A 198 2.89 -0.50 16.25
N PHE A 199 4.19 -0.55 16.56
CA PHE A 199 5.24 -0.02 15.68
C PHE A 199 5.80 -1.07 14.71
N MET A 200 5.23 -2.28 14.74
CA MET A 200 5.53 -3.36 13.84
C MET A 200 4.24 -3.98 13.32
N MET A 201 4.24 -4.35 12.04
CA MET A 201 3.10 -4.98 11.38
C MET A 201 3.55 -6.20 10.59
N ARG A 202 2.67 -7.20 10.49
CA ARG A 202 2.85 -8.35 9.59
C ARG A 202 2.75 -7.91 8.14
N ARG A 203 3.31 -8.70 7.22
CA ARG A 203 3.29 -8.37 5.78
C ARG A 203 1.88 -8.19 5.22
N GLU A 204 0.98 -9.13 5.49
CA GLU A 204 -0.37 -9.15 4.91
C GLU A 204 -1.17 -7.85 5.14
N PRO A 205 -1.36 -7.34 6.37
CA PRO A 205 -2.07 -6.07 6.58
C PRO A 205 -1.30 -4.88 5.99
N TYR A 206 0.03 -4.94 5.92
CA TYR A 206 0.86 -3.86 5.42
C TYR A 206 0.77 -3.71 3.89
N GLU A 207 0.71 -4.83 3.16
CA GLU A 207 0.45 -4.82 1.70
C GLU A 207 -0.90 -4.18 1.35
N GLY A 208 -1.85 -4.12 2.30
CA GLY A 208 -3.14 -3.46 2.12
C GLY A 208 -3.10 -1.93 2.17
N VAL A 209 -2.02 -1.33 2.69
CA VAL A 209 -1.97 0.10 3.05
C VAL A 209 -0.79 0.87 2.42
N THR A 210 0.01 0.23 1.57
CA THR A 210 1.23 0.80 0.98
C THR A 210 1.43 0.28 -0.46
N ASP A 211 2.33 0.88 -1.24
CA ASP A 211 2.77 0.27 -2.51
C ASP A 211 3.73 -0.90 -2.21
N LEU A 212 3.69 -1.96 -3.02
CA LEU A 212 4.60 -3.09 -2.88
C LEU A 212 6.08 -2.69 -3.05
N ALA A 213 6.37 -1.65 -3.83
CA ALA A 213 7.72 -1.12 -3.99
C ALA A 213 8.30 -0.57 -2.66
N ASP A 214 7.44 -0.05 -1.78
CA ASP A 214 7.86 0.54 -0.51
C ASP A 214 8.51 -0.48 0.43
N PHE A 215 8.21 -1.78 0.27
CA PHE A 215 8.86 -2.85 1.04
C PHE A 215 10.37 -2.92 0.79
N GLU A 216 10.80 -2.58 -0.43
CA GLU A 216 12.21 -2.58 -0.82
C GLU A 216 12.86 -1.26 -0.42
N ASP A 217 12.23 -0.14 -0.80
CA ASP A 217 12.84 1.19 -0.77
C ASP A 217 12.66 1.94 0.55
N VAL A 218 11.58 1.67 1.29
CA VAL A 218 11.18 2.47 2.47
C VAL A 218 11.23 1.66 3.76
N MET A 219 10.82 0.39 3.76
CA MET A 219 10.54 -0.33 5.01
C MET A 219 11.72 -1.13 5.56
N TYR A 220 11.90 -1.09 6.87
CA TYR A 220 12.78 -2.02 7.58
C TYR A 220 12.03 -3.31 7.95
N LYS A 221 12.61 -4.46 7.57
CA LYS A 221 12.12 -5.80 7.94
C LYS A 221 12.88 -6.32 9.16
N ILE A 222 12.18 -6.96 10.08
CA ILE A 222 12.79 -7.70 11.20
C ILE A 222 13.30 -9.05 10.71
N GLU A 223 14.57 -9.34 10.98
CA GLU A 223 15.18 -10.61 10.58
C GLU A 223 14.57 -11.78 11.38
N GLY A 224 14.26 -12.88 10.68
CA GLY A 224 13.67 -14.07 11.30
C GLY A 224 12.16 -13.98 11.60
N GLU A 225 11.53 -12.83 11.38
CA GLU A 225 10.12 -12.58 11.74
C GLU A 225 9.30 -12.10 10.52
N ASP A 226 7.99 -12.36 10.54
CA ASP A 226 7.02 -11.70 9.66
C ASP A 226 6.60 -10.36 10.27
N LEU A 227 7.57 -9.45 10.45
CA LEU A 227 7.35 -8.13 11.01
C LEU A 227 8.16 -7.07 10.28
N TYR A 228 7.54 -5.92 10.07
CA TYR A 228 8.11 -4.73 9.45
C TYR A 228 7.87 -3.53 10.36
N LEU A 229 8.88 -2.67 10.50
CA LEU A 229 8.71 -1.39 11.21
C LEU A 229 7.77 -0.47 10.42
N ILE A 230 6.96 0.30 11.13
CA ILE A 230 6.03 1.25 10.50
C ILE A 230 6.77 2.48 9.96
N ALA A 231 6.43 2.93 8.75
CA ALA A 231 6.93 4.18 8.18
C ALA A 231 6.06 5.41 8.55
N THR A 232 4.90 5.15 9.16
CA THR A 232 3.88 6.11 9.59
C THR A 232 2.84 5.37 10.45
N SER A 233 2.24 6.04 11.44
CA SER A 233 1.09 5.48 12.19
C SER A 233 -0.17 5.32 11.34
N GLU A 234 -0.20 5.91 10.14
CA GLU A 234 -1.23 5.66 9.12
C GLU A 234 -1.41 4.17 8.82
N HIS A 235 -0.31 3.43 8.60
CA HIS A 235 -0.38 2.02 8.19
C HIS A 235 -1.12 1.14 9.21
N PRO A 236 -0.75 1.14 10.52
CA PRO A 236 -1.48 0.35 11.50
C PRO A 236 -2.89 0.90 11.78
N MET A 237 -3.14 2.22 11.63
CA MET A 237 -4.49 2.77 11.76
C MET A 237 -5.41 2.32 10.63
N ALA A 238 -4.93 2.34 9.38
CA ALA A 238 -5.66 1.87 8.21
C ALA A 238 -5.98 0.37 8.30
N ALA A 239 -5.00 -0.43 8.73
CA ALA A 239 -5.16 -1.88 8.88
C ALA A 239 -5.90 -2.29 10.16
N MET A 240 -6.17 -1.36 11.09
CA MET A 240 -6.81 -1.65 12.39
C MET A 240 -8.17 -2.35 12.24
N HIS A 241 -8.89 -2.01 11.18
CA HIS A 241 -10.23 -2.54 10.87
C HIS A 241 -10.20 -3.51 9.66
N MET A 242 -9.07 -4.19 9.44
CA MET A 242 -8.95 -5.16 8.36
C MET A 242 -9.97 -6.30 8.57
N ASN A 243 -10.79 -6.54 7.54
CA ASN A 243 -11.89 -7.53 7.54
C ASN A 243 -13.09 -7.19 8.45
N ASP A 244 -13.14 -5.98 9.01
CA ASP A 244 -14.32 -5.49 9.73
C ASP A 244 -15.38 -4.97 8.74
N ILE A 245 -16.63 -4.96 9.19
CA ILE A 245 -17.75 -4.30 8.50
C ILE A 245 -18.22 -3.17 9.42
N PHE A 246 -18.22 -1.94 8.90
CA PHE A 246 -18.73 -0.78 9.62
C PHE A 246 -20.24 -0.65 9.42
N GLU A 247 -20.94 -0.28 10.49
CA GLU A 247 -22.30 0.22 10.36
C GLU A 247 -22.27 1.70 9.95
N PRO A 248 -23.21 2.20 9.12
CA PRO A 248 -23.20 3.60 8.69
C PRO A 248 -23.17 4.62 9.84
N GLY A 249 -23.73 4.27 11.00
CA GLY A 249 -23.74 5.12 12.20
C GLY A 249 -22.39 5.25 12.90
N ASP A 250 -21.42 4.38 12.59
CA ASP A 250 -20.08 4.43 13.19
C ASP A 250 -19.17 5.46 12.48
N LEU A 251 -19.53 5.89 11.27
CA LEU A 251 -18.73 6.78 10.44
C LEU A 251 -19.14 8.25 10.60
N PRO A 252 -18.19 9.21 10.57
CA PRO A 252 -16.75 9.00 10.37
C PRO A 252 -16.02 8.61 11.67
N ILE A 253 -15.13 7.63 11.57
CA ILE A 253 -14.17 7.32 12.65
C ILE A 253 -12.94 8.19 12.42
N LYS A 254 -12.62 9.04 13.40
CA LYS A 254 -11.48 9.97 13.35
C LYS A 254 -10.43 9.56 14.37
N LEU A 255 -9.22 9.25 13.92
CA LEU A 255 -8.12 8.76 14.75
C LEU A 255 -6.91 9.69 14.67
N ALA A 256 -6.27 9.94 15.81
CA ALA A 256 -5.03 10.71 15.93
C ALA A 256 -3.91 9.79 16.46
N GLY A 257 -3.09 9.26 15.57
CA GLY A 257 -2.06 8.26 15.89
C GLY A 257 -0.70 8.90 16.20
N VAL A 258 -0.12 8.61 17.36
CA VAL A 258 1.26 9.03 17.69
C VAL A 258 2.21 7.86 17.57
N SER A 259 3.28 8.02 16.79
CA SER A 259 4.33 7.00 16.71
C SER A 259 5.69 7.56 16.35
N THR A 260 6.71 6.79 16.69
CA THR A 260 7.99 6.86 15.98
C THR A 260 7.85 6.15 14.63
N CYS A 261 8.38 6.78 13.58
CA CYS A 261 8.31 6.33 12.20
C CYS A 261 9.72 5.95 11.71
N PHE A 262 9.82 4.90 10.91
CA PHE A 262 11.09 4.37 10.40
C PHE A 262 11.10 4.30 8.87
N ARG A 263 12.10 4.89 8.23
CA ARG A 263 12.25 4.89 6.76
C ARG A 263 13.68 4.63 6.34
N LYS A 264 13.91 3.70 5.41
CA LYS A 264 15.23 3.43 4.80
C LYS A 264 15.76 4.61 3.98
N GLU A 265 14.88 5.48 3.48
CA GLU A 265 15.25 6.62 2.64
C GLU A 265 16.16 6.22 1.46
N ALA A 266 15.95 5.04 0.88
CA ALA A 266 16.66 4.60 -0.32
C ALA A 266 16.38 5.55 -1.48
N GLY A 267 17.36 5.76 -2.36
CA GLY A 267 17.21 6.62 -3.55
C GLY A 267 17.44 8.13 -3.34
N SER A 268 17.59 8.62 -2.12
CA SER A 268 17.81 10.05 -1.83
C SER A 268 19.30 10.46 -1.77
N HIS A 269 20.15 9.85 -2.60
CA HIS A 269 21.60 10.09 -2.58
C HIS A 269 21.93 11.59 -2.72
N GLY A 270 22.48 12.18 -1.64
CA GLY A 270 23.02 13.54 -1.64
C GLY A 270 22.04 14.68 -1.30
N LYS A 271 20.72 14.44 -1.24
CA LYS A 271 19.73 15.46 -0.84
C LYS A 271 19.46 15.44 0.68
N ASP A 272 19.38 16.63 1.29
CA ASP A 272 19.05 16.87 2.70
C ASP A 272 19.76 15.95 3.70
N THR A 273 21.04 15.69 3.45
CA THR A 273 21.80 14.65 4.17
C THR A 273 22.24 15.03 5.58
N LYS A 274 22.06 16.29 5.99
CA LYS A 274 22.50 16.84 7.27
C LYS A 274 21.32 17.30 8.13
N GLY A 275 21.47 17.18 9.44
CA GLY A 275 20.45 17.57 10.40
C GLY A 275 19.37 16.51 10.60
N ILE A 276 18.19 16.98 10.97
CA ILE A 276 17.03 16.15 11.33
C ILE A 276 15.84 16.28 10.36
N PHE A 277 16.08 16.77 9.14
CA PHE A 277 15.00 16.99 8.16
C PHE A 277 14.63 15.71 7.38
N ARG A 278 15.64 14.96 6.92
CA ARG A 278 15.48 13.65 6.26
C ARG A 278 16.28 12.60 7.01
N VAL A 279 15.60 11.73 7.72
CA VAL A 279 16.17 10.86 8.75
C VAL A 279 15.53 9.48 8.73
N HIS A 280 16.24 8.48 9.26
CA HIS A 280 15.72 7.11 9.34
C HIS A 280 14.65 6.92 10.41
N GLN A 281 14.63 7.80 11.40
CA GLN A 281 13.73 7.76 12.54
C GLN A 281 13.21 9.16 12.84
N PHE A 282 11.90 9.33 13.02
CA PHE A 282 11.29 10.60 13.45
C PHE A 282 9.96 10.37 14.17
N ASN A 283 9.49 11.34 14.96
CA ASN A 283 8.19 11.27 15.61
C ASN A 283 7.12 11.98 14.77
N LYS A 284 5.92 11.43 14.75
CA LYS A 284 4.79 12.01 14.00
C LYS A 284 3.47 11.80 14.74
N VAL A 285 2.61 12.82 14.66
CA VAL A 285 1.19 12.74 15.02
C VAL A 285 0.40 12.76 13.71
N GLU A 286 -0.26 11.65 13.41
CA GLU A 286 -0.97 11.41 12.16
C GLU A 286 -2.48 11.53 12.35
N GLN A 287 -3.18 12.05 11.34
CA GLN A 287 -4.64 12.03 11.28
C GLN A 287 -5.08 10.91 10.34
N PHE A 288 -6.01 10.07 10.79
CA PHE A 288 -6.64 9.06 9.94
C PHE A 288 -8.15 9.14 10.06
N VAL A 289 -8.85 8.98 8.93
CA VAL A 289 -10.31 9.04 8.89
C VAL A 289 -10.85 7.88 8.06
N PHE A 290 -11.72 7.07 8.66
CA PHE A 290 -12.63 6.22 7.92
C PHE A 290 -13.92 7.01 7.69
N SER A 291 -14.33 7.19 6.45
CA SER A 291 -15.51 7.99 6.07
C SER A 291 -16.43 7.23 5.13
N HIS A 292 -17.67 7.73 5.00
CA HIS A 292 -18.51 7.38 3.88
C HIS A 292 -17.86 7.85 2.56
N PRO A 293 -18.10 7.20 1.42
CA PRO A 293 -17.62 7.66 0.11
C PRO A 293 -18.20 9.00 -0.37
N ASP A 294 -19.36 9.42 0.15
CA ASP A 294 -20.06 10.67 -0.21
C ASP A 294 -19.55 11.90 0.57
#